data_AF-E5B5K8-F1
#
_entry.id   AF-E5B5K8-F1
#
_cell.length_a   1.000
_cell.length_b   1.000
_cell.length_c   1.000
_cell.angle_alpha   90.00
_cell.angle_beta   90.00
_cell.angle_gamma   90.00
#
_symmetry.space_group_name_H-M   'P 1'
#
loop_
_entity.id
_entity.type
_entity.pdbx_description
1 polymer ?
#
loop_
_entity_poly.entity_id
_entity_poly.type
_entity_poly.pdbx_seq_one_letter_code
_entity_poly.pdbx_strand_id
1 'polypeptide(L)'
;MTTGYWIVKGDKTSCGGTVKEGLAKRSLANNPVAVNGSKVSCGIHPGSYSVGGGHPGEIVHGQYVASTLYSRSTCPCRAFFIPSQTWASHGLYQGDPLPVVVPSSPTAAQPEQRAQSARNNAALPTTDEVKRPPEKREITLAIGVFFDGTGNNAINTDNMLQACSARHYHLNDAEAGAILGKCAREDFGISGAGATSYSGYYTNIYWLSTLYKQDITPALGYFQAAVYIEGIGTEAGKPDSIIGQGLGIADTGVIAKTDKAIAQLADILTESIEGINCNSSACELVIKSLQFDIFGFSRGAAASRHFANRIHSADPAIISAINKGLKGTAFNGVPAGKTRFIGIFDTVAAIGRPLNGLNPHNADTGDVNIVLRPGVADKVFHITAAHECRFNFALNSVKPAWPELALPGVHSDIGGGYLPLTKEDLFLTRPQTDTVLLNHPGQQTRGYHQATRQLRVLDASPCIAPILRTSKITAETWYDDRMPANRYGEPQKRSFAAMTLRDRLVKNDWSRVVLRVMLDAAQEAGVLFYNIEDDDNFNLPVSLSFLCEKALAMGKSVRSGQFPGSFSQSELDIIAGQYIHCSANWNAIVADADGFTRGGASASEVISFVNRPDKQWRRTEYNMDGKKC
;
A
#
# COMPACT_ATOMS: atom_id res chain seq x y z
N MET A 1 24.85 -18.74 4.26
CA MET A 1 25.03 -19.57 3.05
C MET A 1 24.18 -20.81 3.18
N THR A 2 23.19 -20.99 2.31
CA THR A 2 22.22 -22.09 2.37
C THR A 2 22.86 -23.39 1.87
N THR A 3 22.92 -24.41 2.72
CA THR A 3 23.50 -25.73 2.39
C THR A 3 22.38 -26.73 2.10
N GLY A 4 22.48 -27.46 0.99
CA GLY A 4 21.57 -28.55 0.63
C GLY A 4 22.20 -29.92 0.82
N TYR A 5 21.38 -30.96 0.95
CA TYR A 5 21.83 -32.34 1.12
C TYR A 5 21.13 -33.27 0.12
N TRP A 6 21.88 -34.25 -0.40
CA TRP A 6 21.35 -35.25 -1.32
C TRP A 6 20.44 -36.24 -0.60
N ILE A 7 19.34 -36.62 -1.26
CA ILE A 7 18.34 -37.54 -0.68
C ILE A 7 18.54 -38.95 -1.22
N VAL A 8 18.46 -39.94 -0.33
CA VAL A 8 18.58 -41.36 -0.66
C VAL A 8 17.33 -42.15 -0.27
N LYS A 9 17.20 -43.36 -0.81
CA LYS A 9 16.20 -44.34 -0.36
C LYS A 9 16.37 -44.58 1.14
N GLY A 10 15.28 -44.49 1.89
CA GLY A 10 15.24 -44.63 3.35
C GLY A 10 15.16 -43.32 4.12
N ASP A 11 15.47 -42.18 3.49
CA ASP A 11 15.35 -40.86 4.12
C ASP A 11 13.91 -40.54 4.51
N LYS A 12 13.76 -39.80 5.61
CA LYS A 12 12.45 -39.48 6.19
C LYS A 12 11.89 -38.19 5.59
N THR A 13 10.58 -38.00 5.72
CA THR A 13 9.94 -36.73 5.41
C THR A 13 9.42 -36.06 6.68
N SER A 14 9.28 -34.74 6.66
CA SER A 14 8.80 -33.95 7.81
C SER A 14 7.37 -34.30 8.25
N CYS A 15 6.60 -35.02 7.43
CA CYS A 15 5.25 -35.51 7.77
C CYS A 15 5.24 -36.96 8.28
N GLY A 16 6.41 -37.53 8.65
CA GLY A 16 6.52 -38.91 9.13
C GLY A 16 6.59 -39.98 8.01
N GLY A 17 6.68 -39.55 6.76
CA GLY A 17 6.83 -40.42 5.60
C GLY A 17 8.26 -40.89 5.36
N THR A 18 8.48 -41.65 4.29
CA THR A 18 9.81 -42.20 3.93
C THR A 18 9.95 -42.36 2.42
N VAL A 19 11.14 -42.06 1.90
CA VAL A 19 11.56 -42.30 0.51
C VAL A 19 11.72 -43.80 0.28
N LYS A 20 10.97 -44.37 -0.66
CA LYS A 20 10.87 -45.81 -0.90
C LYS A 20 11.77 -46.30 -2.03
N GLU A 21 12.11 -45.42 -2.96
CA GLU A 21 12.88 -45.76 -4.16
C GLU A 21 14.05 -44.80 -4.35
N GLY A 22 15.08 -45.31 -5.03
CA GLY A 22 16.24 -44.56 -5.50
C GLY A 22 16.91 -45.35 -6.62
N LEU A 23 17.74 -44.69 -7.42
CA LEU A 23 18.42 -45.31 -8.56
C LEU A 23 19.68 -46.06 -8.10
N ALA A 24 19.68 -47.39 -8.23
CA ALA A 24 20.78 -48.25 -7.75
C ALA A 24 22.15 -47.94 -8.41
N LYS A 25 22.17 -47.33 -9.61
CA LYS A 25 23.39 -46.98 -10.34
C LYS A 25 24.16 -45.80 -9.73
N ARG A 26 23.56 -45.06 -8.78
CA ARG A 26 24.25 -44.09 -7.94
C ARG A 26 23.82 -44.25 -6.49
N SER A 27 24.77 -44.53 -5.61
CA SER A 27 24.51 -44.66 -4.19
C SER A 27 25.43 -43.78 -3.37
N LEU A 28 24.95 -43.35 -2.21
CA LEU A 28 25.73 -42.69 -1.17
C LEU A 28 25.69 -43.60 0.06
N ALA A 29 26.85 -44.06 0.52
CA ALA A 29 26.97 -45.05 1.59
C ALA A 29 26.08 -46.30 1.37
N ASN A 30 26.12 -46.87 0.16
CA ASN A 30 25.30 -48.01 -0.29
C ASN A 30 23.77 -47.77 -0.35
N ASN A 31 23.30 -46.55 -0.09
CA ASN A 31 21.89 -46.20 -0.24
C ASN A 31 21.66 -45.57 -1.62
N PRO A 32 20.77 -46.14 -2.47
CA PRO A 32 20.44 -45.58 -3.78
C PRO A 32 19.94 -44.14 -3.67
N VAL A 33 20.47 -43.25 -4.50
CA VAL A 33 20.10 -41.84 -4.54
C VAL A 33 18.70 -41.68 -5.13
N ALA A 34 17.86 -40.88 -4.49
CA ALA A 34 16.53 -40.55 -4.98
C ALA A 34 16.62 -39.49 -6.08
N VAL A 35 15.69 -39.56 -7.03
CA VAL A 35 15.57 -38.64 -8.17
C VAL A 35 14.14 -38.19 -8.33
N ASN A 36 13.90 -37.12 -9.10
CA ASN A 36 12.56 -36.67 -9.44
C ASN A 36 11.70 -37.85 -9.96
N GLY A 37 10.53 -38.05 -9.37
CA GLY A 37 9.64 -39.18 -9.65
C GLY A 37 9.82 -40.40 -8.74
N SER A 38 10.92 -40.52 -7.98
CA SER A 38 11.14 -41.65 -7.04
C SER A 38 10.01 -41.73 -6.02
N LYS A 39 9.53 -42.93 -5.70
CA LYS A 39 8.38 -43.10 -4.80
C LYS A 39 8.66 -42.71 -3.35
N VAL A 40 7.67 -42.05 -2.74
CA VAL A 40 7.68 -41.56 -1.36
C VAL A 40 6.33 -41.87 -0.71
N SER A 41 6.35 -42.24 0.56
CA SER A 41 5.16 -42.38 1.40
C SER A 41 4.91 -41.12 2.23
N CYS A 42 3.65 -40.86 2.59
CA CYS A 42 3.28 -39.80 3.53
C CYS A 42 2.86 -40.43 4.87
N GLY A 43 3.23 -39.81 6.00
CA GLY A 43 2.83 -40.29 7.32
C GLY A 43 1.44 -39.83 7.76
N ILE A 44 0.84 -38.88 7.04
CA ILE A 44 -0.48 -38.30 7.35
C ILE A 44 -1.55 -38.75 6.36
N HIS A 45 -1.24 -38.73 5.05
CA HIS A 45 -2.20 -39.05 4.00
C HIS A 45 -1.91 -40.41 3.35
N PRO A 46 -2.90 -41.31 3.25
CA PRO A 46 -2.72 -42.59 2.55
C PRO A 46 -2.60 -42.36 1.04
N GLY A 47 -1.66 -43.06 0.40
CA GLY A 47 -1.44 -42.96 -1.04
C GLY A 47 0.03 -43.18 -1.43
N SER A 48 0.27 -43.24 -2.75
CA SER A 48 1.61 -43.32 -3.32
C SER A 48 1.99 -41.96 -3.90
N TYR A 49 3.03 -41.35 -3.35
CA TYR A 49 3.53 -40.05 -3.79
C TYR A 49 4.93 -40.21 -4.38
N SER A 50 5.49 -39.11 -4.86
CA SER A 50 6.81 -39.07 -5.48
C SER A 50 7.63 -37.92 -4.92
N VAL A 51 8.94 -37.96 -5.18
CA VAL A 51 9.79 -36.79 -5.13
C VAL A 51 9.37 -35.87 -6.29
N GLY A 52 9.05 -34.62 -6.01
CA GLY A 52 8.84 -33.56 -6.98
C GLY A 52 10.00 -32.58 -6.96
N GLY A 53 10.67 -32.43 -8.10
CA GLY A 53 11.85 -31.57 -8.27
C GLY A 53 13.17 -32.28 -7.99
N GLY A 54 14.28 -31.60 -8.28
CA GLY A 54 15.65 -32.09 -8.10
C GLY A 54 16.67 -31.01 -8.41
N HIS A 55 17.92 -31.23 -8.03
CA HIS A 55 19.01 -30.28 -8.19
C HIS A 55 19.28 -30.01 -9.68
N PRO A 56 19.21 -28.74 -10.16
CA PRO A 56 19.31 -28.43 -11.59
C PRO A 56 20.63 -28.84 -12.25
N GLY A 57 21.74 -28.82 -11.52
CA GLY A 57 23.06 -29.20 -12.02
C GLY A 57 23.39 -30.70 -11.93
N GLU A 58 22.49 -31.54 -11.40
CA GLU A 58 22.82 -32.93 -11.10
C GLU A 58 21.77 -33.88 -11.67
N ILE A 59 22.15 -34.61 -12.73
CA ILE A 59 21.25 -35.50 -13.48
C ILE A 59 21.80 -36.93 -13.45
N VAL A 60 20.94 -37.89 -13.13
CA VAL A 60 21.25 -39.33 -13.24
C VAL A 60 20.20 -39.97 -14.14
N HIS A 61 20.63 -40.52 -15.28
CA HIS A 61 19.74 -41.15 -16.27
C HIS A 61 18.57 -40.26 -16.73
N GLY A 62 18.85 -38.98 -16.99
CA GLY A 62 17.85 -38.01 -17.45
C GLY A 62 16.88 -37.52 -16.36
N GLN A 63 17.07 -37.91 -15.10
CA GLN A 63 16.27 -37.46 -13.98
C GLN A 63 17.12 -36.64 -12.99
N TYR A 64 16.59 -35.50 -12.56
CA TYR A 64 17.27 -34.64 -11.59
C TYR A 64 17.38 -35.31 -10.22
N VAL A 65 18.57 -35.22 -9.61
CA VAL A 65 18.85 -35.82 -8.31
C VAL A 65 18.13 -35.06 -7.20
N ALA A 66 17.47 -35.79 -6.31
CA ALA A 66 16.66 -35.21 -5.25
C ALA A 66 17.54 -34.56 -4.16
N SER A 67 17.15 -33.37 -3.69
CA SER A 67 17.87 -32.68 -2.62
C SER A 67 16.96 -31.89 -1.68
N THR A 68 17.46 -31.56 -0.48
CA THR A 68 16.68 -30.79 0.51
C THR A 68 16.32 -29.38 0.05
N LEU A 69 17.09 -28.78 -0.87
CA LEU A 69 16.81 -27.44 -1.39
C LEU A 69 15.87 -27.44 -2.59
N TYR A 70 15.99 -28.45 -3.45
CA TYR A 70 15.32 -28.45 -4.77
C TYR A 70 14.21 -29.49 -4.92
N SER A 71 13.94 -30.28 -3.88
CA SER A 71 12.90 -31.33 -3.92
C SER A 71 11.94 -31.26 -2.75
N ARG A 72 10.67 -31.59 -3.00
CA ARG A 72 9.63 -31.82 -1.98
C ARG A 72 8.88 -33.10 -2.29
N SER A 73 8.23 -33.68 -1.28
CA SER A 73 7.26 -34.74 -1.55
C SER A 73 6.03 -34.16 -2.24
N THR A 74 5.50 -34.85 -3.25
CA THR A 74 4.25 -34.48 -3.94
C THR A 74 2.99 -34.78 -3.14
N CYS A 75 3.13 -35.29 -1.90
CA CYS A 75 1.99 -35.47 -1.00
C CYS A 75 1.33 -34.14 -0.62
N PRO A 76 0.05 -34.14 -0.17
CA PRO A 76 -0.65 -32.92 0.21
C PRO A 76 0.07 -32.07 1.27
N CYS A 77 0.88 -32.68 2.14
CA CYS A 77 1.69 -31.96 3.13
C CYS A 77 2.86 -31.16 2.53
N ARG A 78 3.22 -31.39 1.26
CA ARG A 78 4.43 -30.87 0.60
C ARG A 78 5.69 -31.02 1.46
N ALA A 79 5.82 -32.18 2.11
CA ALA A 79 6.82 -32.41 3.15
C ALA A 79 8.26 -32.25 2.63
N PHE A 80 9.10 -31.68 3.48
CA PHE A 80 10.55 -31.57 3.27
C PHE A 80 11.20 -32.93 3.54
N PHE A 81 12.33 -33.21 2.87
CA PHE A 81 13.12 -34.41 3.12
C PHE A 81 14.12 -34.18 4.25
N ILE A 82 14.30 -35.17 5.09
CA ILE A 82 15.24 -35.19 6.20
C ILE A 82 16.39 -36.14 5.79
N PRO A 83 17.58 -35.61 5.44
CA PRO A 83 18.67 -36.39 4.90
C PRO A 83 19.35 -37.22 5.99
N SER A 84 19.59 -38.51 5.72
CA SER A 84 20.42 -39.35 6.60
C SER A 84 21.92 -39.16 6.36
N GLN A 85 22.31 -38.72 5.15
CA GLN A 85 23.71 -38.54 4.74
C GLN A 85 24.09 -37.06 4.75
N THR A 86 24.17 -36.45 5.93
CA THR A 86 24.45 -35.00 6.08
C THR A 86 25.86 -34.56 5.69
N TRP A 87 26.79 -35.48 5.44
CA TRP A 87 28.10 -35.17 4.86
C TRP A 87 28.03 -34.97 3.32
N ALA A 88 26.97 -35.48 2.68
CA ALA A 88 26.77 -35.39 1.24
C ALA A 88 25.97 -34.13 0.91
N SER A 89 26.63 -32.97 1.01
CA SER A 89 26.04 -31.65 0.82
C SER A 89 26.40 -30.99 -0.51
N HIS A 90 25.64 -29.98 -0.90
CA HIS A 90 25.90 -29.11 -2.03
C HIS A 90 25.52 -27.65 -1.70
N GLY A 91 26.12 -26.69 -2.42
CA GLY A 91 25.75 -25.26 -2.34
C GLY A 91 24.52 -24.92 -3.19
N LEU A 92 24.23 -23.63 -3.34
CA LEU A 92 23.26 -23.17 -4.32
C LEU A 92 23.77 -23.45 -5.74
N TYR A 93 22.86 -23.74 -6.67
CA TYR A 93 23.20 -23.94 -8.07
C TYR A 93 23.55 -22.59 -8.70
N GLN A 94 24.72 -22.49 -9.32
CA GLN A 94 25.27 -21.23 -9.88
C GLN A 94 25.35 -21.24 -11.42
N GLY A 95 24.65 -22.18 -12.09
CA GLY A 95 24.64 -22.27 -13.56
C GLY A 95 23.41 -21.58 -14.19
N ASP A 96 23.47 -21.36 -15.50
CA ASP A 96 22.35 -20.86 -16.29
C ASP A 96 21.15 -21.84 -16.29
N PRO A 97 19.90 -21.36 -16.46
CA PRO A 97 18.72 -22.21 -16.39
C PRO A 97 18.63 -23.10 -17.65
N LEU A 98 18.66 -24.42 -17.48
CA LEU A 98 18.43 -25.40 -18.55
C LEU A 98 17.01 -26.02 -18.50
N PRO A 99 16.50 -26.56 -19.62
CA PRO A 99 15.09 -26.82 -19.83
C PRO A 99 14.55 -28.00 -19.01
N VAL A 100 13.29 -27.89 -18.60
CA VAL A 100 12.56 -28.97 -17.92
C VAL A 100 12.12 -30.02 -18.96
N VAL A 101 12.79 -31.17 -18.98
CA VAL A 101 12.31 -32.36 -19.72
C VAL A 101 11.32 -33.12 -18.82
N VAL A 102 10.07 -33.26 -19.29
CA VAL A 102 9.01 -34.03 -18.63
C VAL A 102 9.09 -35.50 -19.08
N PRO A 103 9.12 -36.50 -18.17
CA PRO A 103 9.12 -37.91 -18.55
C PRO A 103 7.72 -38.38 -18.98
N SER A 104 7.64 -39.05 -20.13
CA SER A 104 6.45 -39.79 -20.57
C SER A 104 6.27 -41.09 -19.75
N SER A 105 5.04 -41.36 -19.33
CA SER A 105 4.66 -42.62 -18.65
C SER A 105 4.31 -43.71 -19.68
N PRO A 106 4.49 -45.02 -19.34
CA PRO A 106 4.46 -46.10 -20.31
C PRO A 106 3.03 -46.59 -20.59
N THR A 107 2.68 -46.74 -21.87
CA THR A 107 1.45 -47.39 -22.29
C THR A 107 1.65 -48.91 -22.39
N ALA A 108 0.70 -49.65 -21.83
CA ALA A 108 0.68 -51.11 -21.78
C ALA A 108 0.69 -51.78 -23.17
N ALA A 109 1.30 -52.96 -23.25
CA ALA A 109 1.37 -53.80 -24.43
C ALA A 109 0.18 -54.77 -24.55
N GLN A 110 -0.31 -54.98 -25.78
CA GLN A 110 -0.64 -56.26 -26.46
C GLN A 110 -1.73 -56.05 -27.54
N PRO A 111 -1.85 -56.92 -28.57
CA PRO A 111 -0.80 -57.65 -29.30
C PRO A 111 -0.95 -57.50 -30.84
N GLU A 112 0.09 -57.94 -31.54
CA GLU A 112 0.21 -58.00 -33.00
C GLU A 112 -0.85 -58.89 -33.66
N GLN A 113 -1.39 -58.44 -34.79
CA GLN A 113 -1.88 -59.32 -35.86
C GLN A 113 -1.18 -58.95 -37.18
N ARG A 114 -0.34 -59.88 -37.64
CA ARG A 114 0.15 -59.97 -39.00
C ARG A 114 -1.00 -60.30 -39.96
N ALA A 115 -1.11 -59.57 -41.06
CA ALA A 115 -1.57 -60.13 -42.34
C ALA A 115 -0.96 -59.33 -43.50
N GLN A 116 -0.67 -60.05 -44.57
CA GLN A 116 0.23 -59.69 -45.66
C GLN A 116 -0.46 -58.89 -46.78
N SER A 117 0.34 -58.01 -47.39
CA SER A 117 0.45 -57.68 -48.83
C SER A 117 -0.79 -57.49 -49.70
N ALA A 118 -0.88 -56.31 -50.32
CA ALA A 118 -1.02 -56.19 -51.77
C ALA A 118 -0.60 -54.79 -52.23
N ARG A 119 0.34 -54.76 -53.19
CA ARG A 119 0.76 -53.58 -53.94
C ARG A 119 -0.43 -53.01 -54.71
N ASN A 120 -0.59 -51.70 -54.71
CA ASN A 120 -1.07 -50.96 -55.87
C ASN A 120 -0.47 -49.56 -55.85
N ASN A 121 0.31 -49.26 -56.89
CA ASN A 121 0.82 -47.93 -57.19
C ASN A 121 -0.37 -47.03 -57.54
N ALA A 122 -0.63 -46.04 -56.70
CA ALA A 122 -1.45 -44.89 -57.04
C ALA A 122 -0.74 -43.64 -56.51
N ALA A 123 -0.71 -42.61 -57.37
CA ALA A 123 0.01 -41.36 -57.28
C ALA A 123 0.12 -40.76 -55.87
N LEU A 124 1.28 -40.18 -55.54
CA LEU A 124 1.44 -39.25 -54.42
C LEU A 124 0.41 -38.11 -54.55
N PRO A 125 -0.51 -37.93 -53.59
CA PRO A 125 -1.02 -36.62 -53.28
C PRO A 125 0.01 -35.95 -52.36
N THR A 126 0.35 -34.72 -52.71
CA THR A 126 1.08 -33.78 -51.88
C THR A 126 0.67 -33.89 -50.42
N THR A 127 1.66 -33.98 -49.53
CA THR A 127 1.48 -33.80 -48.09
C THR A 127 0.80 -32.46 -47.86
N ASP A 128 -0.52 -32.49 -47.61
CA ASP A 128 -1.13 -31.45 -46.80
C ASP A 128 -0.42 -31.50 -45.46
N GLU A 129 0.46 -30.52 -45.23
CA GLU A 129 0.93 -30.20 -43.90
C GLU A 129 -0.31 -29.96 -43.05
N VAL A 130 -0.68 -30.96 -42.25
CA VAL A 130 -1.53 -30.74 -41.08
C VAL A 130 -0.73 -29.79 -40.19
N LYS A 131 -0.92 -28.48 -40.38
CA LYS A 131 -0.46 -27.45 -39.45
C LYS A 131 -1.05 -27.84 -38.09
N ARG A 132 -0.21 -28.40 -37.21
CA ARG A 132 -0.56 -28.51 -35.80
C ARG A 132 -1.07 -27.13 -35.36
N PRO A 133 -2.21 -27.06 -34.64
CA PRO A 133 -2.66 -25.80 -34.07
C PRO A 133 -1.48 -25.15 -33.33
N PRO A 134 -1.27 -23.83 -33.48
CA PRO A 134 -0.21 -23.15 -32.74
C PRO A 134 -0.36 -23.47 -31.24
N GLU A 135 0.76 -23.73 -30.57
CA GLU A 135 0.72 -23.97 -29.13
C GLU A 135 0.22 -22.69 -28.45
N LYS A 136 -0.88 -22.80 -27.69
CA LYS A 136 -1.48 -21.66 -26.99
C LYS A 136 -0.70 -21.39 -25.72
N ARG A 137 -0.19 -20.17 -25.57
CA ARG A 137 0.44 -19.72 -24.33
C ARG A 137 -0.56 -18.89 -23.55
N GLU A 138 -1.03 -19.45 -22.45
CA GLU A 138 -1.94 -18.77 -21.54
C GLU A 138 -1.18 -17.92 -20.52
N ILE A 139 -1.56 -16.65 -20.39
CA ILE A 139 -0.98 -15.71 -19.43
C ILE A 139 -2.07 -15.11 -18.54
N THR A 140 -1.81 -15.03 -17.24
CA THR A 140 -2.54 -14.17 -16.32
C THR A 140 -1.83 -12.82 -16.22
N LEU A 141 -2.53 -11.74 -16.53
CA LEU A 141 -2.03 -10.39 -16.46
C LEU A 141 -2.58 -9.71 -15.21
N ALA A 142 -1.72 -9.15 -14.35
CA ALA A 142 -2.12 -8.37 -13.19
C ALA A 142 -1.72 -6.91 -13.35
N ILE A 143 -2.67 -5.99 -13.21
CA ILE A 143 -2.45 -4.55 -13.28
C ILE A 143 -2.60 -3.95 -11.88
N GLY A 144 -1.49 -3.42 -11.35
CA GLY A 144 -1.48 -2.64 -10.13
C GLY A 144 -1.97 -1.22 -10.41
N VAL A 145 -2.99 -0.75 -9.71
CA VAL A 145 -3.57 0.60 -9.90
C VAL A 145 -3.40 1.38 -8.60
N PHE A 146 -2.57 2.41 -8.61
CA PHE A 146 -2.13 3.13 -7.41
C PHE A 146 -2.68 4.55 -7.40
N PHE A 147 -3.69 4.83 -6.56
CA PHE A 147 -4.32 6.14 -6.42
C PHE A 147 -3.79 6.90 -5.20
N ASP A 148 -3.00 7.95 -5.43
CA ASP A 148 -2.38 8.68 -4.33
C ASP A 148 -3.34 9.61 -3.56
N GLY A 149 -2.91 10.07 -2.39
CA GLY A 149 -3.67 10.96 -1.51
C GLY A 149 -3.80 12.37 -2.06
N THR A 150 -4.82 13.10 -1.63
CA THR A 150 -5.04 14.49 -2.06
C THR A 150 -3.83 15.37 -1.81
N GLY A 151 -3.48 16.21 -2.79
CA GLY A 151 -2.36 17.12 -2.65
C GLY A 151 -1.02 16.40 -2.70
N ASN A 152 -0.97 15.09 -2.95
CA ASN A 152 0.28 14.38 -3.22
C ASN A 152 0.48 14.19 -4.72
N ASN A 153 1.73 14.34 -5.15
CA ASN A 153 2.14 14.09 -6.52
C ASN A 153 3.62 13.76 -6.53
N ALA A 154 3.95 12.49 -6.77
CA ALA A 154 5.32 12.02 -6.75
C ALA A 154 6.25 12.76 -7.72
N ILE A 155 5.75 13.17 -8.88
CA ILE A 155 6.54 13.93 -9.87
C ILE A 155 6.85 15.33 -9.34
N ASN A 156 5.86 16.02 -8.74
CA ASN A 156 6.08 17.34 -8.16
C ASN A 156 7.02 17.27 -6.95
N THR A 157 6.89 16.23 -6.12
CA THR A 157 7.79 15.96 -5.00
C THR A 157 9.22 15.70 -5.49
N ASP A 158 9.41 14.80 -6.46
CA ASP A 158 10.74 14.47 -7.01
C ASP A 158 11.42 15.70 -7.63
N ASN A 159 10.70 16.45 -8.47
CA ASN A 159 11.20 17.70 -9.05
C ASN A 159 11.64 18.70 -7.97
N MET A 160 10.91 18.78 -6.86
CA MET A 160 11.27 19.67 -5.76
C MET A 160 12.50 19.19 -5.00
N LEU A 161 12.55 17.90 -4.66
CA LEU A 161 13.69 17.30 -3.96
C LEU A 161 14.96 17.44 -4.78
N GLN A 162 14.89 17.25 -6.10
CA GLN A 162 15.99 17.47 -7.03
C GLN A 162 16.41 18.95 -7.09
N ALA A 163 15.45 19.87 -7.20
CA ALA A 163 15.73 21.31 -7.24
C ALA A 163 16.43 21.81 -5.96
N CYS A 164 15.93 21.42 -4.78
CA CYS A 164 16.58 21.83 -3.53
C CYS A 164 17.92 21.09 -3.30
N SER A 165 18.06 19.83 -3.75
CA SER A 165 19.33 19.09 -3.70
C SER A 165 20.41 19.73 -4.60
N ALA A 166 20.01 20.21 -5.79
CA ALA A 166 20.90 20.94 -6.70
C ALA A 166 21.42 22.26 -6.10
N ARG A 167 20.69 22.82 -5.12
CA ARG A 167 21.11 23.99 -4.33
C ARG A 167 21.89 23.61 -3.06
N HIS A 168 22.29 22.35 -2.91
CA HIS A 168 23.00 21.80 -1.75
C HIS A 168 22.27 21.94 -0.40
N TYR A 169 20.93 22.02 -0.42
CA TYR A 169 20.15 21.97 0.82
C TYR A 169 20.08 20.54 1.36
N HIS A 170 20.23 20.39 2.68
CA HIS A 170 19.97 19.13 3.38
C HIS A 170 18.50 19.11 3.85
N LEU A 171 17.70 18.16 3.36
CA LEU A 171 16.26 18.07 3.68
C LEU A 171 15.93 17.09 4.82
N ASN A 172 16.93 16.80 5.67
CA ASN A 172 16.83 15.83 6.77
C ASN A 172 16.66 16.50 8.14
N ASP A 173 16.47 17.82 8.16
CA ASP A 173 16.30 18.60 9.38
C ASP A 173 14.93 19.29 9.44
N ALA A 174 14.69 19.98 10.54
CA ALA A 174 13.44 20.66 10.83
C ALA A 174 13.14 21.85 9.88
N GLU A 175 14.15 22.33 9.13
CA GLU A 175 14.02 23.46 8.21
C GLU A 175 13.55 23.03 6.82
N ALA A 176 13.53 21.72 6.54
CA ALA A 176 13.14 21.16 5.24
C ALA A 176 11.82 21.74 4.71
N GLY A 177 10.80 21.90 5.54
CA GLY A 177 9.52 22.48 5.12
C GLY A 177 9.64 23.95 4.66
N ALA A 178 10.45 24.75 5.35
CA ALA A 178 10.69 26.15 4.99
C ALA A 178 11.54 26.26 3.71
N ILE A 179 12.53 25.37 3.56
CA ILE A 179 13.38 25.26 2.37
C ILE A 179 12.52 24.89 1.15
N LEU A 180 11.70 23.84 1.25
CA LEU A 180 10.80 23.41 0.17
C LEU A 180 9.82 24.52 -0.21
N GLY A 181 9.24 25.20 0.78
CA GLY A 181 8.35 26.35 0.53
C GLY A 181 9.06 27.52 -0.16
N LYS A 182 10.35 27.72 0.10
CA LYS A 182 11.19 28.72 -0.59
C LYS A 182 11.50 28.28 -2.03
N CYS A 183 11.96 27.04 -2.23
CA CYS A 183 12.20 26.46 -3.55
C CYS A 183 10.92 26.53 -4.42
N ALA A 184 9.74 26.19 -3.88
CA ALA A 184 8.45 26.30 -4.59
C ALA A 184 8.18 27.70 -5.15
N ARG A 185 8.47 28.74 -4.35
CA ARG A 185 8.29 30.13 -4.78
C ARG A 185 9.32 30.56 -5.81
N GLU A 186 10.58 30.23 -5.58
CA GLU A 186 11.69 30.76 -6.38
C GLU A 186 11.89 30.00 -7.70
N ASP A 187 11.75 28.67 -7.69
CA ASP A 187 12.05 27.82 -8.85
C ASP A 187 10.82 27.53 -9.71
N PHE A 188 9.62 27.52 -9.10
CA PHE A 188 8.38 27.16 -9.79
C PHE A 188 7.35 28.30 -9.83
N GLY A 189 7.53 29.37 -9.05
CA GLY A 189 6.58 30.48 -8.98
C GLY A 189 5.27 30.12 -8.27
N ILE A 190 5.26 29.08 -7.44
CA ILE A 190 4.05 28.53 -6.81
C ILE A 190 4.10 28.73 -5.29
N SER A 191 2.97 29.05 -4.66
CA SER A 191 2.91 29.26 -3.20
C SER A 191 1.53 28.92 -2.60
N GLY A 192 1.48 28.84 -1.28
CA GLY A 192 0.24 28.60 -0.54
C GLY A 192 -0.41 27.28 -0.92
N ALA A 193 -1.75 27.27 -1.02
CA ALA A 193 -2.52 26.08 -1.36
C ALA A 193 -2.24 25.53 -2.79
N GLY A 194 -1.56 26.31 -3.65
CA GLY A 194 -1.11 25.84 -4.96
C GLY A 194 0.17 24.99 -4.90
N ALA A 195 0.89 25.00 -3.77
CA ALA A 195 2.19 24.34 -3.58
C ALA A 195 2.12 23.13 -2.61
N THR A 196 0.94 22.61 -2.31
CA THR A 196 0.77 21.52 -1.32
C THR A 196 1.58 20.29 -1.72
N SER A 197 1.51 19.87 -2.99
CA SER A 197 2.25 18.72 -3.53
C SER A 197 3.75 18.92 -3.65
N TYR A 198 4.18 20.18 -3.61
CA TYR A 198 5.58 20.59 -3.67
C TYR A 198 6.20 20.73 -2.28
N SER A 199 5.42 20.68 -1.21
CA SER A 199 5.89 20.82 0.18
C SER A 199 5.71 19.55 1.03
N GLY A 200 5.07 18.52 0.47
CA GLY A 200 4.93 17.20 1.08
C GLY A 200 6.10 16.26 0.79
N TYR A 201 5.92 14.99 1.11
CA TYR A 201 6.86 13.91 0.83
C TYR A 201 6.16 12.72 0.16
N TYR A 202 6.91 11.65 -0.11
CA TYR A 202 6.35 10.45 -0.70
C TYR A 202 5.36 9.73 0.24
N THR A 203 4.26 9.25 -0.35
CA THR A 203 3.25 8.45 0.33
C THR A 203 3.56 6.96 0.23
N ASN A 204 2.88 6.15 1.05
CA ASN A 204 2.92 4.69 0.95
C ASN A 204 2.34 4.20 -0.38
N ILE A 205 1.51 4.98 -1.08
CA ILE A 205 1.04 4.61 -2.44
C ILE A 205 2.17 4.72 -3.46
N TYR A 206 2.96 5.79 -3.38
CA TYR A 206 4.17 5.90 -4.18
C TYR A 206 5.12 4.73 -3.89
N TRP A 207 5.44 4.47 -2.63
CA TRP A 207 6.36 3.37 -2.27
C TRP A 207 5.85 1.99 -2.66
N LEU A 208 4.54 1.73 -2.54
CA LEU A 208 3.97 0.48 -3.05
C LEU A 208 4.12 0.38 -4.57
N SER A 209 3.93 1.48 -5.31
CA SER A 209 4.08 1.47 -6.77
C SER A 209 5.52 1.21 -7.21
N THR A 210 6.52 1.73 -6.49
CA THR A 210 7.95 1.48 -6.79
C THR A 210 8.37 0.06 -6.43
N LEU A 211 7.83 -0.48 -5.33
CA LEU A 211 8.08 -1.86 -4.91
C LEU A 211 7.31 -2.87 -5.76
N TYR A 212 6.29 -2.47 -6.51
CA TYR A 212 5.45 -3.40 -7.28
C TYR A 212 6.26 -4.03 -8.42
N LYS A 213 6.38 -5.36 -8.39
CA LYS A 213 7.31 -6.07 -9.28
C LYS A 213 6.80 -6.10 -10.72
N GLN A 214 7.58 -5.60 -11.68
CA GLN A 214 7.21 -5.55 -13.10
C GLN A 214 8.20 -6.30 -14.03
N ASP A 215 9.40 -6.61 -13.56
CA ASP A 215 10.42 -7.40 -14.25
C ASP A 215 10.14 -8.92 -14.16
N ILE A 216 8.94 -9.34 -14.56
CA ILE A 216 8.53 -10.75 -14.51
C ILE A 216 8.74 -11.38 -15.88
N THR A 217 9.56 -12.43 -15.95
CA THR A 217 9.70 -13.21 -17.18
C THR A 217 8.35 -13.88 -17.51
N PRO A 218 7.69 -13.55 -18.65
CA PRO A 218 6.36 -14.07 -18.96
C PRO A 218 6.34 -15.59 -19.20
N ALA A 219 7.51 -16.26 -19.21
CA ALA A 219 7.66 -17.71 -19.37
C ALA A 219 6.95 -18.50 -18.24
N LEU A 220 6.64 -17.85 -17.12
CA LEU A 220 5.93 -18.43 -15.98
C LEU A 220 4.39 -18.36 -16.09
N GLY A 221 3.83 -17.92 -17.22
CA GLY A 221 2.37 -17.81 -17.42
C GLY A 221 1.71 -16.68 -16.63
N TYR A 222 2.52 -15.74 -16.12
CA TYR A 222 2.08 -14.62 -15.30
C TYR A 222 2.90 -13.37 -15.66
N PHE A 223 2.24 -12.21 -15.71
CA PHE A 223 2.84 -10.91 -15.95
C PHE A 223 2.21 -9.85 -15.05
N GLN A 224 2.97 -8.84 -14.67
CA GLN A 224 2.51 -7.78 -13.77
C GLN A 224 3.00 -6.42 -14.25
N ALA A 225 2.09 -5.45 -14.36
CA ALA A 225 2.38 -4.07 -14.76
C ALA A 225 1.62 -3.11 -13.85
N ALA A 226 2.05 -1.84 -13.78
CA ALA A 226 1.44 -0.86 -12.89
C ALA A 226 1.03 0.43 -13.59
N VAL A 227 0.05 1.09 -13.01
CA VAL A 227 -0.32 2.47 -13.31
C VAL A 227 -0.38 3.26 -11.99
N TYR A 228 0.30 4.39 -11.95
CA TYR A 228 0.27 5.32 -10.83
C TYR A 228 -0.51 6.57 -11.21
N ILE A 229 -1.48 6.92 -10.37
CA ILE A 229 -2.39 8.04 -10.55
C ILE A 229 -2.14 9.02 -9.40
N GLU A 230 -1.65 10.21 -9.75
CA GLU A 230 -1.35 11.26 -8.78
C GLU A 230 -2.62 11.73 -8.05
N GLY A 231 -2.42 12.31 -6.87
CA GLY A 231 -3.46 12.68 -5.94
C GLY A 231 -4.56 13.59 -6.49
N ILE A 232 -5.72 13.53 -5.85
CA ILE A 232 -6.81 14.48 -6.13
C ILE A 232 -6.35 15.92 -5.88
N GLY A 233 -6.72 16.82 -6.77
CA GLY A 233 -6.30 18.21 -6.72
C GLY A 233 -4.85 18.49 -7.14
N THR A 234 -4.17 17.53 -7.79
CA THR A 234 -2.83 17.72 -8.35
C THR A 234 -2.75 17.21 -9.79
N GLU A 235 -1.82 17.78 -10.56
CA GLU A 235 -1.41 17.31 -11.88
C GLU A 235 0.11 17.45 -12.00
N ALA A 236 0.74 16.50 -12.70
CA ALA A 236 2.20 16.47 -12.86
C ALA A 236 2.73 17.75 -13.51
N GLY A 237 3.67 18.41 -12.84
CA GLY A 237 4.32 19.63 -13.29
C GLY A 237 3.45 20.89 -13.26
N LYS A 238 2.22 20.82 -12.72
CA LYS A 238 1.29 21.95 -12.67
C LYS A 238 1.02 22.40 -11.23
N PRO A 239 0.62 23.67 -11.03
CA PRO A 239 0.11 24.13 -9.74
C PRO A 239 -1.09 23.32 -9.28
N ASP A 240 -1.20 23.14 -7.97
CA ASP A 240 -2.28 22.39 -7.37
C ASP A 240 -3.64 23.10 -7.49
N SER A 241 -4.70 22.31 -7.69
CA SER A 241 -6.07 22.80 -7.76
C SER A 241 -6.70 22.90 -6.38
N ILE A 242 -6.89 24.13 -5.89
CA ILE A 242 -7.57 24.40 -4.61
C ILE A 242 -8.99 23.82 -4.58
N ILE A 243 -9.72 23.91 -5.70
CA ILE A 243 -11.09 23.39 -5.81
C ILE A 243 -11.09 21.86 -5.76
N GLY A 244 -10.18 21.21 -6.50
CA GLY A 244 -10.02 19.76 -6.46
C GLY A 244 -9.61 19.25 -5.06
N GLN A 245 -8.65 19.93 -4.43
CA GLN A 245 -8.21 19.61 -3.07
C GLN A 245 -9.25 19.90 -2.00
N GLY A 246 -10.11 20.91 -2.16
CA GLY A 246 -11.11 21.26 -1.16
C GLY A 246 -12.38 20.41 -1.24
N LEU A 247 -12.82 20.09 -2.46
CA LEU A 247 -14.14 19.51 -2.70
C LEU A 247 -14.11 18.08 -3.24
N GLY A 248 -12.97 17.57 -3.71
CA GLY A 248 -12.86 16.22 -4.26
C GLY A 248 -13.60 16.00 -5.59
N ILE A 249 -14.07 17.08 -6.22
CA ILE A 249 -14.81 17.12 -7.49
C ILE A 249 -14.00 17.84 -8.58
N ALA A 250 -14.65 18.10 -9.72
CA ALA A 250 -14.08 18.74 -10.92
C ALA A 250 -13.00 17.89 -11.60
N ASP A 251 -12.21 18.51 -12.48
CA ASP A 251 -11.27 17.84 -13.41
C ASP A 251 -10.13 17.06 -12.71
N THR A 252 -9.97 17.25 -11.40
CA THR A 252 -8.98 16.53 -10.58
C THR A 252 -9.62 15.74 -9.43
N GLY A 253 -10.94 15.57 -9.44
CA GLY A 253 -11.71 14.84 -8.42
C GLY A 253 -11.67 13.32 -8.56
N VAL A 254 -12.42 12.61 -7.71
CA VAL A 254 -12.41 11.14 -7.65
C VAL A 254 -12.73 10.49 -9.00
N ILE A 255 -13.82 10.90 -9.65
CA ILE A 255 -14.25 10.33 -10.93
C ILE A 255 -13.19 10.58 -12.01
N ALA A 256 -12.72 11.82 -12.14
CA ALA A 256 -11.70 12.20 -13.10
C ALA A 256 -10.41 11.39 -12.94
N LYS A 257 -9.98 11.11 -11.71
CA LYS A 257 -8.81 10.24 -11.45
C LYS A 257 -9.07 8.79 -11.84
N THR A 258 -10.27 8.26 -11.63
CA THR A 258 -10.62 6.93 -12.13
C THR A 258 -10.71 6.88 -13.66
N ASP A 259 -11.21 7.92 -14.32
CA ASP A 259 -11.23 8.02 -15.78
C ASP A 259 -9.81 8.11 -16.35
N LYS A 260 -8.92 8.84 -15.67
CA LYS A 260 -7.49 8.86 -16.01
C LYS A 260 -6.86 7.48 -15.93
N ALA A 261 -7.18 6.70 -14.89
CA ALA A 261 -6.72 5.31 -14.76
C ALA A 261 -7.22 4.44 -15.93
N ILE A 262 -8.47 4.60 -16.35
CA ILE A 262 -9.04 3.87 -17.49
C ILE A 262 -8.38 4.28 -18.81
N ALA A 263 -8.08 5.57 -19.00
CA ALA A 263 -7.38 6.04 -20.18
C ALA A 263 -5.98 5.41 -20.29
N GLN A 264 -5.22 5.39 -19.19
CA GLN A 264 -3.89 4.79 -19.13
C GLN A 264 -3.91 3.25 -19.18
N LEU A 265 -5.02 2.62 -18.79
CA LEU A 265 -5.17 1.17 -18.84
C LEU A 265 -4.99 0.60 -20.26
N ALA A 266 -5.46 1.29 -21.29
CA ALA A 266 -5.30 0.82 -22.67
C ALA A 266 -3.81 0.79 -23.09
N ASP A 267 -3.05 1.81 -22.68
CA ASP A 267 -1.64 1.95 -23.05
C ASP A 267 -0.79 0.92 -22.28
N ILE A 268 -1.00 0.76 -20.98
CA ILE A 268 -0.25 -0.24 -20.19
C ILE A 268 -0.54 -1.68 -20.63
N LEU A 269 -1.77 -1.98 -21.03
CA LEU A 269 -2.11 -3.29 -21.59
C LEU A 269 -1.43 -3.50 -22.93
N THR A 270 -1.39 -2.47 -23.79
CA THR A 270 -0.68 -2.51 -25.07
C THR A 270 0.80 -2.83 -24.84
N GLU A 271 1.46 -2.07 -23.97
CA GLU A 271 2.88 -2.25 -23.63
C GLU A 271 3.13 -3.62 -23.00
N SER A 272 2.23 -4.09 -22.15
CA SER A 272 2.31 -5.44 -21.55
C SER A 272 2.25 -6.53 -22.62
N ILE A 273 1.33 -6.44 -23.58
CA ILE A 273 1.21 -7.41 -24.67
C ILE A 273 2.44 -7.38 -25.57
N GLU A 274 2.96 -6.19 -25.90
CA GLU A 274 4.17 -6.03 -26.71
C GLU A 274 5.43 -6.54 -25.98
N GLY A 275 5.51 -6.34 -24.65
CA GLY A 275 6.59 -6.84 -23.81
C GLY A 275 6.53 -8.36 -23.58
N ILE A 276 5.36 -8.99 -23.75
CA ILE A 276 5.22 -10.44 -23.79
C ILE A 276 5.74 -10.94 -25.14
N ASN A 277 7.06 -11.06 -25.25
CA ASN A 277 7.72 -11.59 -26.44
C ASN A 277 7.24 -13.02 -26.76
N CYS A 278 6.51 -13.16 -27.87
CA CYS A 278 6.42 -14.40 -28.63
C CYS A 278 7.57 -14.41 -29.65
N ASN A 279 8.79 -14.74 -29.22
CA ASN A 279 9.95 -14.90 -30.12
C ASN A 279 9.85 -16.13 -31.06
N SER A 280 8.67 -16.71 -31.21
CA SER A 280 8.42 -17.79 -32.15
C SER A 280 7.06 -17.61 -32.79
N SER A 281 7.06 -17.54 -34.11
CA SER A 281 5.90 -17.46 -35.02
C SER A 281 4.94 -18.67 -34.91
N ALA A 282 5.12 -19.54 -33.91
CA ALA A 282 4.39 -20.79 -33.69
C ALA A 282 3.48 -20.77 -32.44
N CYS A 283 3.42 -19.67 -31.69
CA CYS A 283 2.70 -19.59 -30.42
C CYS A 283 1.62 -18.50 -30.40
N GLU A 284 0.36 -18.90 -30.18
CA GLU A 284 -0.77 -17.97 -30.03
C GLU A 284 -0.84 -17.51 -28.57
N LEU A 285 -0.72 -16.20 -28.32
CA LEU A 285 -0.87 -15.62 -27.00
C LEU A 285 -2.36 -15.54 -26.62
N VAL A 286 -2.70 -16.08 -25.45
CA VAL A 286 -4.04 -16.00 -24.89
C VAL A 286 -3.95 -15.39 -23.49
N ILE A 287 -4.65 -14.29 -23.27
CA ILE A 287 -4.85 -13.75 -21.93
C ILE A 287 -5.95 -14.58 -21.26
N LYS A 288 -5.55 -15.41 -20.31
CA LYS A 288 -6.47 -16.26 -19.56
C LYS A 288 -7.29 -15.46 -18.56
N SER A 289 -6.66 -14.48 -17.92
CA SER A 289 -7.27 -13.68 -16.87
C SER A 289 -6.57 -12.32 -16.79
N LEU A 290 -7.37 -11.28 -16.51
CA LEU A 290 -6.92 -9.94 -16.18
C LEU A 290 -7.32 -9.64 -14.74
N GLN A 291 -6.33 -9.41 -13.89
CA GLN A 291 -6.48 -9.13 -12.47
C GLN A 291 -6.12 -7.68 -12.16
N PHE A 292 -6.79 -7.08 -11.19
CA PHE A 292 -6.47 -5.76 -10.67
C PHE A 292 -6.08 -5.82 -9.19
N ASP A 293 -4.96 -5.18 -8.86
CA ASP A 293 -4.57 -4.88 -7.47
C ASP A 293 -4.66 -3.38 -7.27
N ILE A 294 -5.64 -2.94 -6.50
CA ILE A 294 -6.00 -1.54 -6.40
C ILE A 294 -5.54 -1.03 -5.05
N PHE A 295 -4.70 0.01 -5.05
CA PHE A 295 -4.19 0.63 -3.85
C PHE A 295 -4.59 2.09 -3.81
N GLY A 296 -4.91 2.60 -2.61
CA GLY A 296 -5.13 4.03 -2.48
C GLY A 296 -5.06 4.59 -1.07
N PHE A 297 -4.75 5.88 -0.97
CA PHE A 297 -4.67 6.60 0.29
C PHE A 297 -5.66 7.78 0.31
N SER A 298 -6.33 8.01 1.43
CA SER A 298 -7.21 9.18 1.62
C SER A 298 -8.35 9.22 0.61
N ARG A 299 -8.46 10.27 -0.21
CA ARG A 299 -9.39 10.30 -1.35
C ARG A 299 -8.96 9.42 -2.52
N GLY A 300 -7.67 9.09 -2.65
CA GLY A 300 -7.20 8.02 -3.52
C GLY A 300 -7.75 6.65 -3.11
N ALA A 301 -7.98 6.41 -1.82
CA ALA A 301 -8.70 5.23 -1.35
C ALA A 301 -10.19 5.28 -1.76
N ALA A 302 -10.83 6.46 -1.75
CA ALA A 302 -12.19 6.62 -2.28
C ALA A 302 -12.23 6.33 -3.80
N ALA A 303 -11.23 6.81 -4.56
CA ALA A 303 -11.06 6.48 -5.97
C ALA A 303 -10.82 4.99 -6.21
N SER A 304 -10.02 4.34 -5.35
CA SER A 304 -9.81 2.89 -5.39
C SER A 304 -11.10 2.11 -5.21
N ARG A 305 -11.92 2.50 -4.22
CA ARG A 305 -13.22 1.90 -3.95
C ARG A 305 -14.20 2.12 -5.11
N HIS A 306 -14.18 3.31 -5.70
CA HIS A 306 -14.99 3.63 -6.87
C HIS A 306 -14.57 2.83 -8.10
N PHE A 307 -13.28 2.78 -8.41
CA PHE A 307 -12.73 2.03 -9.53
C PHE A 307 -13.02 0.53 -9.41
N ALA A 308 -12.89 -0.05 -8.21
CA ALA A 308 -13.28 -1.45 -7.97
C ALA A 308 -14.77 -1.70 -8.24
N ASN A 309 -15.65 -0.77 -7.84
CA ASN A 309 -17.08 -0.88 -8.15
C ASN A 309 -17.37 -0.78 -9.65
N ARG A 310 -16.62 0.03 -10.40
CA ARG A 310 -16.73 0.13 -11.86
C ARG A 310 -16.32 -1.18 -12.54
N ILE A 311 -15.25 -1.83 -12.07
CA ILE A 311 -14.86 -3.17 -12.51
C ILE A 311 -15.97 -4.18 -12.23
N HIS A 312 -16.43 -4.23 -10.97
CA HIS A 312 -17.47 -5.17 -10.53
C HIS A 312 -18.79 -5.00 -11.29
N SER A 313 -19.15 -3.77 -11.64
CA SER A 313 -20.37 -3.43 -12.39
C SER A 313 -20.20 -3.56 -13.90
N ALA A 314 -19.05 -4.06 -14.38
CA ALA A 314 -18.72 -4.23 -15.79
C ALA A 314 -18.88 -2.93 -16.61
N ASP A 315 -18.31 -1.83 -16.11
CA ASP A 315 -18.36 -0.52 -16.77
C ASP A 315 -17.88 -0.61 -18.24
N PRO A 316 -18.70 -0.17 -19.23
CA PRO A 316 -18.36 -0.19 -20.64
C PRO A 316 -17.04 0.53 -20.98
N ALA A 317 -16.68 1.58 -20.25
CA ALA A 317 -15.42 2.30 -20.46
C ALA A 317 -14.20 1.43 -20.13
N ILE A 318 -14.29 0.63 -19.06
CA ILE A 318 -13.23 -0.32 -18.67
C ILE A 318 -13.12 -1.43 -19.73
N ILE A 319 -14.25 -2.01 -20.14
CA ILE A 319 -14.28 -3.06 -21.17
C ILE A 319 -13.69 -2.54 -22.48
N SER A 320 -14.06 -1.32 -22.88
CA SER A 320 -13.53 -0.67 -24.09
C SER A 320 -12.02 -0.45 -24.00
N ALA A 321 -11.52 0.06 -22.87
CA ALA A 321 -10.09 0.25 -22.65
C ALA A 321 -9.31 -1.08 -22.69
N ILE A 322 -9.84 -2.13 -22.08
CA ILE A 322 -9.26 -3.48 -22.13
C ILE A 322 -9.22 -4.00 -23.57
N ASN A 323 -10.34 -3.97 -24.28
CA ASN A 323 -10.40 -4.44 -25.67
C ASN A 323 -9.44 -3.68 -26.59
N LYS A 324 -9.33 -2.36 -26.40
CA LYS A 324 -8.37 -1.53 -27.13
C LYS A 324 -6.93 -1.94 -26.81
N GLY A 325 -6.59 -2.09 -25.53
CA GLY A 325 -5.23 -2.41 -25.08
C GLY A 325 -4.78 -3.83 -25.44
N LEU A 326 -5.70 -4.79 -25.52
CA LEU A 326 -5.38 -6.16 -25.91
C LEU A 326 -5.12 -6.33 -27.42
N LYS A 327 -5.42 -5.32 -28.26
CA LYS A 327 -5.15 -5.31 -29.72
C LYS A 327 -5.58 -6.60 -30.46
N GLY A 328 -6.72 -7.16 -30.08
CA GLY A 328 -7.25 -8.39 -30.69
C GLY A 328 -6.64 -9.70 -30.18
N THR A 329 -5.75 -9.65 -29.18
CA THR A 329 -5.27 -10.84 -28.45
C THR A 329 -6.45 -11.57 -27.80
N ALA A 330 -6.49 -12.90 -27.94
CA ALA A 330 -7.57 -13.70 -27.39
C ALA A 330 -7.65 -13.53 -25.86
N PHE A 331 -8.85 -13.25 -25.34
CA PHE A 331 -9.10 -13.04 -23.92
C PHE A 331 -10.23 -13.94 -23.43
N ASN A 332 -9.91 -14.84 -22.49
CA ASN A 332 -10.84 -15.83 -21.96
C ASN A 332 -11.33 -15.49 -20.53
N GLY A 333 -11.09 -14.27 -20.07
CA GLY A 333 -11.46 -13.80 -18.72
C GLY A 333 -12.80 -13.06 -18.68
N VAL A 334 -13.10 -12.49 -17.50
CA VAL A 334 -14.23 -11.57 -17.32
C VAL A 334 -13.96 -10.31 -18.15
N PRO A 335 -14.90 -9.80 -18.96
CA PRO A 335 -14.66 -8.67 -19.88
C PRO A 335 -14.07 -7.40 -19.23
N ALA A 336 -14.48 -7.10 -17.99
CA ALA A 336 -13.98 -5.95 -17.23
C ALA A 336 -12.76 -6.29 -16.34
N GLY A 337 -12.24 -7.52 -16.42
CA GLY A 337 -11.26 -8.07 -15.48
C GLY A 337 -11.85 -8.42 -14.12
N LYS A 338 -10.99 -8.78 -13.17
CA LYS A 338 -11.36 -9.16 -11.80
C LYS A 338 -10.46 -8.47 -10.79
N THR A 339 -11.02 -7.91 -9.73
CA THR A 339 -10.21 -7.34 -8.65
C THR A 339 -9.72 -8.45 -7.71
N ARG A 340 -8.39 -8.60 -7.60
CA ARG A 340 -7.74 -9.54 -6.69
C ARG A 340 -7.57 -8.93 -5.30
N PHE A 341 -6.94 -7.77 -5.22
CA PHE A 341 -6.66 -7.12 -3.95
C PHE A 341 -7.10 -5.65 -3.95
N ILE A 342 -7.66 -5.18 -2.84
CA ILE A 342 -7.85 -3.75 -2.55
C ILE A 342 -7.12 -3.41 -1.25
N GLY A 343 -6.02 -2.67 -1.36
CA GLY A 343 -5.21 -2.21 -0.23
C GLY A 343 -5.38 -0.71 -0.01
N ILE A 344 -6.13 -0.31 1.01
CA ILE A 344 -6.45 1.11 1.23
C ILE A 344 -5.92 1.64 2.57
N PHE A 345 -5.51 2.89 2.55
CA PHE A 345 -5.08 3.65 3.72
C PHE A 345 -6.08 4.77 4.00
N ASP A 346 -6.68 4.72 5.18
CA ASP A 346 -7.42 5.79 5.82
C ASP A 346 -8.41 6.55 4.90
N THR A 347 -9.36 5.82 4.31
CA THR A 347 -10.34 6.38 3.36
C THR A 347 -11.06 7.61 3.92
N VAL A 348 -10.88 8.73 3.23
CA VAL A 348 -11.62 9.97 3.44
C VAL A 348 -12.29 10.30 2.11
N ALA A 349 -13.62 10.22 2.03
CA ALA A 349 -14.32 10.53 0.79
C ALA A 349 -14.40 12.05 0.54
N ALA A 350 -14.83 12.81 1.56
CA ALA A 350 -14.85 14.27 1.60
C ALA A 350 -15.23 14.93 0.25
N ILE A 351 -16.45 14.69 -0.20
CA ILE A 351 -16.97 15.20 -1.49
C ILE A 351 -17.90 16.38 -1.21
N GLY A 352 -17.40 17.59 -1.48
CA GLY A 352 -18.19 18.82 -1.35
C GLY A 352 -19.13 18.99 -2.54
N ARG A 353 -20.44 19.07 -2.29
CA ARG A 353 -21.48 19.29 -3.32
C ARG A 353 -22.23 20.60 -3.04
N PRO A 354 -22.72 21.32 -4.07
CA PRO A 354 -23.60 22.47 -3.85
C PRO A 354 -24.84 22.10 -3.01
N LEU A 355 -25.38 20.89 -3.22
CA LEU A 355 -26.56 20.38 -2.51
C LEU A 355 -26.32 20.08 -1.01
N ASN A 356 -25.07 19.90 -0.60
CA ASN A 356 -24.67 19.65 0.80
C ASN A 356 -24.01 20.88 1.47
N GLY A 357 -24.16 22.07 0.85
CA GLY A 357 -23.55 23.31 1.32
C GLY A 357 -22.03 23.33 1.19
N LEU A 358 -21.45 22.54 0.26
CA LEU A 358 -20.02 22.33 0.09
C LEU A 358 -19.32 21.78 1.33
N ASN A 359 -20.06 21.12 2.23
CA ASN A 359 -19.50 20.56 3.45
C ASN A 359 -18.90 19.17 3.17
N PRO A 360 -17.57 18.98 3.22
CA PRO A 360 -16.94 17.67 3.02
C PRO A 360 -17.17 16.72 4.21
N HIS A 361 -17.71 17.20 5.33
CA HIS A 361 -17.99 16.41 6.54
C HIS A 361 -19.37 15.74 6.51
N ASN A 362 -19.66 14.96 5.47
CA ASN A 362 -20.85 14.12 5.43
C ASN A 362 -20.59 12.82 4.66
N ALA A 363 -21.56 11.90 4.75
CA ALA A 363 -21.52 10.61 4.07
C ALA A 363 -22.00 10.68 2.60
N ASP A 364 -22.45 11.83 2.11
CA ASP A 364 -22.94 11.97 0.73
C ASP A 364 -21.75 12.05 -0.22
N THR A 365 -21.48 10.94 -0.90
CA THR A 365 -20.43 10.84 -1.92
C THR A 365 -20.93 11.11 -3.34
N GLY A 366 -22.21 11.48 -3.52
CA GLY A 366 -22.82 11.68 -4.83
C GLY A 366 -22.68 10.45 -5.72
N ASP A 367 -22.17 10.65 -6.94
CA ASP A 367 -21.98 9.59 -7.93
C ASP A 367 -20.78 8.67 -7.61
N VAL A 368 -19.96 9.04 -6.62
CA VAL A 368 -18.81 8.22 -6.19
C VAL A 368 -19.31 7.07 -5.31
N ASN A 369 -19.45 5.90 -5.92
CA ASN A 369 -19.73 4.67 -5.19
C ASN A 369 -18.50 4.16 -4.43
N ILE A 370 -18.47 4.35 -3.11
CA ILE A 370 -17.43 3.82 -2.23
C ILE A 370 -17.84 2.50 -1.53
N VAL A 371 -19.02 1.95 -1.75
CA VAL A 371 -19.47 0.74 -1.02
C VAL A 371 -18.72 -0.48 -1.54
N LEU A 372 -17.99 -1.21 -0.68
CA LEU A 372 -17.30 -2.44 -1.06
C LEU A 372 -18.14 -3.66 -0.69
N ARG A 373 -19.09 -4.06 -1.55
CA ARG A 373 -19.92 -5.25 -1.27
C ARG A 373 -19.08 -6.54 -1.36
N PRO A 374 -19.39 -7.59 -0.58
CA PRO A 374 -18.77 -8.91 -0.76
C PRO A 374 -18.83 -9.35 -2.23
N GLY A 375 -17.68 -9.77 -2.78
CA GLY A 375 -17.53 -10.11 -4.21
C GLY A 375 -17.00 -8.98 -5.10
N VAL A 376 -16.82 -7.76 -4.58
CA VAL A 376 -16.15 -6.67 -5.32
C VAL A 376 -14.67 -6.96 -5.58
N ALA A 377 -14.02 -7.73 -4.68
CA ALA A 377 -12.63 -8.18 -4.78
C ALA A 377 -12.45 -9.51 -4.05
N ASP A 378 -11.37 -10.24 -4.35
CA ASP A 378 -11.03 -11.47 -3.60
C ASP A 378 -10.59 -11.15 -2.16
N LYS A 379 -9.82 -10.08 -1.98
CA LYS A 379 -9.33 -9.60 -0.68
C LYS A 379 -9.38 -8.08 -0.62
N VAL A 380 -9.78 -7.55 0.54
CA VAL A 380 -9.73 -6.13 0.88
C VAL A 380 -9.06 -6.00 2.24
N PHE A 381 -8.17 -5.02 2.37
CA PHE A 381 -7.56 -4.68 3.65
C PHE A 381 -7.45 -3.16 3.79
N HIS A 382 -7.93 -2.64 4.92
CA HIS A 382 -7.95 -1.21 5.19
C HIS A 382 -7.19 -0.90 6.47
N ILE A 383 -6.13 -0.09 6.38
CA ILE A 383 -5.43 0.44 7.55
C ILE A 383 -5.97 1.84 7.87
N THR A 384 -6.34 2.10 9.11
CA THR A 384 -6.94 3.38 9.56
C THR A 384 -6.09 4.07 10.63
N ALA A 385 -6.20 5.40 10.69
CA ALA A 385 -5.47 6.23 11.65
C ALA A 385 -6.21 6.31 12.99
N ALA A 386 -5.62 5.73 14.04
CA ALA A 386 -6.21 5.69 15.38
C ALA A 386 -6.22 7.06 16.10
N HIS A 387 -5.30 7.96 15.72
CA HIS A 387 -5.14 9.27 16.37
C HIS A 387 -5.60 10.45 15.48
N GLU A 388 -6.05 10.18 14.25
CA GLU A 388 -6.66 11.21 13.41
C GLU A 388 -7.98 11.68 14.01
N CYS A 389 -8.13 12.99 14.18
CA CYS A 389 -9.31 13.57 14.83
C CYS A 389 -9.71 14.92 14.24
N ARG A 390 -9.20 15.30 13.05
CA ARG A 390 -9.63 16.51 12.35
C ARG A 390 -11.06 16.38 11.86
N PHE A 391 -11.76 17.50 11.90
CA PHE A 391 -13.12 17.61 11.39
C PHE A 391 -13.19 17.22 9.90
N ASN A 392 -12.32 17.75 9.04
CA ASN A 392 -12.40 17.51 7.60
C ASN A 392 -11.99 16.10 7.13
N PHE A 393 -11.55 15.23 8.04
CA PHE A 393 -10.97 13.92 7.72
C PHE A 393 -11.85 12.78 8.26
N ALA A 394 -13.17 12.83 8.03
CA ALA A 394 -14.06 11.77 8.47
C ALA A 394 -13.72 10.42 7.79
N LEU A 395 -13.61 9.37 8.60
CA LEU A 395 -13.28 8.02 8.15
C LEU A 395 -14.48 7.39 7.43
N ASN A 396 -14.24 6.72 6.31
CA ASN A 396 -15.21 5.83 5.68
C ASN A 396 -14.74 4.39 5.88
N SER A 397 -15.31 3.72 6.89
CA SER A 397 -14.94 2.36 7.30
C SER A 397 -15.41 1.31 6.28
N VAL A 398 -14.70 0.19 6.25
CA VAL A 398 -15.08 -1.03 5.52
C VAL A 398 -15.64 -2.13 6.44
N LYS A 399 -15.73 -1.86 7.75
CA LYS A 399 -16.34 -2.78 8.71
C LYS A 399 -17.87 -2.87 8.50
N PRO A 400 -18.48 -4.02 8.84
CA PRO A 400 -17.84 -5.27 9.25
C PRO A 400 -17.45 -6.19 8.08
N ALA A 401 -17.71 -5.80 6.83
CA ALA A 401 -17.59 -6.71 5.68
C ALA A 401 -16.15 -7.07 5.33
N TRP A 402 -15.19 -6.18 5.62
CA TRP A 402 -13.79 -6.40 5.28
C TRP A 402 -12.85 -6.18 6.47
N PRO A 403 -11.70 -6.88 6.49
CA PRO A 403 -10.63 -6.65 7.46
C PRO A 403 -10.17 -5.19 7.49
N GLU A 404 -10.27 -4.56 8.66
CA GLU A 404 -9.83 -3.18 8.91
C GLU A 404 -9.01 -3.10 10.20
N LEU A 405 -7.80 -2.56 10.11
CA LEU A 405 -6.85 -2.43 11.21
C LEU A 405 -6.58 -0.96 11.53
N ALA A 406 -6.94 -0.52 12.74
CA ALA A 406 -6.50 0.77 13.25
C ALA A 406 -5.07 0.65 13.78
N LEU A 407 -4.15 1.46 13.24
CA LEU A 407 -2.79 1.58 13.74
C LEU A 407 -2.58 2.96 14.40
N PRO A 408 -1.67 3.04 15.40
CA PRO A 408 -1.21 4.32 15.94
C PRO A 408 -0.84 5.30 14.83
N GLY A 409 -1.21 6.56 14.97
CA GLY A 409 -0.83 7.62 14.03
C GLY A 409 -2.03 8.43 13.55
N VAL A 410 -1.74 9.59 12.96
CA VAL A 410 -2.71 10.40 12.22
C VAL A 410 -2.71 10.03 10.73
N HIS A 411 -3.55 10.70 9.94
CA HIS A 411 -3.80 10.35 8.53
C HIS A 411 -2.54 10.05 7.70
N SER A 412 -1.56 10.94 7.72
CA SER A 412 -0.31 10.81 6.95
C SER A 412 0.79 10.03 7.68
N ASP A 413 0.61 9.69 8.96
CA ASP A 413 1.44 8.65 9.59
C ASP A 413 1.08 7.26 9.05
N ILE A 414 -0.17 7.07 8.62
CA ILE A 414 -0.68 5.85 8.00
C ILE A 414 -0.39 5.85 6.50
N GLY A 415 -0.77 6.91 5.81
CA GLY A 415 -0.62 7.01 4.35
C GLY A 415 0.75 7.46 3.85
N GLY A 416 1.62 7.99 4.72
CA GLY A 416 2.82 8.71 4.33
C GLY A 416 2.53 10.16 3.90
N GLY A 417 3.58 10.84 3.40
CA GLY A 417 3.51 12.23 2.96
C GLY A 417 4.06 13.27 3.94
N TYR A 418 4.45 12.87 5.15
CA TYR A 418 5.24 13.73 6.05
C TYR A 418 6.71 13.74 5.65
N LEU A 419 7.37 14.89 5.83
CA LEU A 419 8.82 15.03 5.67
C LEU A 419 9.57 14.14 6.68
N PRO A 420 10.83 13.76 6.39
CA PRO A 420 11.64 12.92 7.28
C PRO A 420 11.67 13.42 8.73
N LEU A 421 11.71 14.73 8.91
CA LEU A 421 11.59 15.40 10.21
C LEU A 421 10.69 16.63 10.08
N THR A 422 9.68 16.74 10.95
CA THR A 422 8.73 17.85 10.98
C THR A 422 8.79 18.54 12.33
N LYS A 423 8.85 19.88 12.33
CA LYS A 423 8.67 20.70 13.53
C LYS A 423 7.19 21.05 13.71
N GLU A 424 6.65 20.83 14.90
CA GLU A 424 5.28 21.15 15.26
C GLU A 424 5.21 22.30 16.27
N ASP A 425 4.61 23.40 15.83
CA ASP A 425 4.27 24.56 16.65
C ASP A 425 2.75 24.83 16.53
N LEU A 426 1.97 24.29 17.47
CA LEU A 426 0.53 24.11 17.32
C LEU A 426 -0.27 24.70 18.48
N PHE A 427 -1.42 25.28 18.15
CA PHE A 427 -2.48 25.62 19.09
C PHE A 427 -3.41 24.41 19.28
N LEU A 428 -3.42 23.82 20.48
CA LEU A 428 -4.28 22.68 20.82
C LEU A 428 -5.66 23.10 21.32
N THR A 429 -5.87 24.39 21.59
CA THR A 429 -7.20 24.92 21.86
C THR A 429 -7.44 26.13 20.98
N ARG A 430 -8.71 26.35 20.61
CA ARG A 430 -9.08 27.59 19.97
C ARG A 430 -8.63 28.76 20.86
N PRO A 431 -7.87 29.73 20.33
CA PRO A 431 -7.50 30.93 21.05
C PRO A 431 -8.73 31.60 21.66
N GLN A 432 -8.76 31.70 22.98
CA GLN A 432 -9.78 32.43 23.72
C GLN A 432 -9.45 33.92 23.66
N THR A 433 -10.47 34.78 23.70
CA THR A 433 -10.30 36.22 23.57
C THR A 433 -11.08 36.95 24.66
N ASP A 434 -10.44 37.93 25.31
CA ASP A 434 -11.06 38.86 26.24
C ASP A 434 -10.63 40.30 25.95
N THR A 435 -11.52 41.25 26.23
CA THR A 435 -11.18 42.68 26.30
C THR A 435 -10.95 43.04 27.76
N VAL A 436 -9.74 43.47 28.10
CA VAL A 436 -9.32 43.78 29.47
C VAL A 436 -8.55 45.10 29.53
N LEU A 437 -8.33 45.65 30.72
CA LEU A 437 -7.45 46.80 30.89
C LEU A 437 -6.03 46.48 30.40
N LEU A 438 -5.33 47.49 29.87
CA LEU A 438 -3.98 47.32 29.30
C LEU A 438 -3.00 46.68 30.31
N ASN A 439 -3.09 47.06 31.58
CA ASN A 439 -2.26 46.55 32.67
C ASN A 439 -2.73 45.18 33.24
N HIS A 440 -3.89 44.65 32.82
CA HIS A 440 -4.41 43.39 33.35
C HIS A 440 -3.55 42.21 32.88
N PRO A 441 -3.00 41.36 33.78
CA PRO A 441 -2.16 40.23 33.38
C PRO A 441 -2.92 39.17 32.58
N GLY A 442 -2.31 38.63 31.51
CA GLY A 442 -2.95 37.64 30.63
C GLY A 442 -3.36 36.36 31.37
N GLN A 443 -2.57 35.92 32.34
CA GLN A 443 -2.80 34.73 33.16
C GLN A 443 -3.98 34.87 34.13
N GLN A 444 -4.48 36.10 34.33
CA GLN A 444 -5.64 36.41 35.17
C GLN A 444 -6.90 36.67 34.34
N THR A 445 -6.86 36.38 33.03
CA THR A 445 -8.02 36.56 32.14
C THR A 445 -8.96 35.37 32.20
N ARG A 446 -10.24 35.59 31.85
CA ARG A 446 -11.24 34.52 31.75
C ARG A 446 -10.82 33.48 30.71
N GLY A 447 -10.28 33.94 29.58
CA GLY A 447 -9.82 33.14 28.45
C GLY A 447 -8.66 32.22 28.84
N TYR A 448 -7.72 32.68 29.68
CA TYR A 448 -6.67 31.82 30.21
C TYR A 448 -7.23 30.66 31.05
N HIS A 449 -8.16 30.96 31.95
CA HIS A 449 -8.83 29.92 32.74
C HIS A 449 -9.71 28.99 31.87
N GLN A 450 -10.31 29.49 30.79
CA GLN A 450 -11.06 28.67 29.83
C GLN A 450 -10.15 27.74 29.03
N ALA A 451 -9.01 28.24 28.52
CA ALA A 451 -8.03 27.46 27.79
C ALA A 451 -7.44 26.34 28.66
N THR A 452 -7.00 26.67 29.87
CA THR A 452 -6.42 25.68 30.81
C THR A 452 -7.42 24.58 31.21
N ARG A 453 -8.71 24.88 31.32
CA ARG A 453 -9.75 23.86 31.58
C ARG A 453 -9.89 22.84 30.45
N GLN A 454 -9.54 23.19 29.21
CA GLN A 454 -9.58 22.26 28.07
C GLN A 454 -8.52 21.16 28.16
N LEU A 455 -7.47 21.31 28.98
CA LEU A 455 -6.50 20.22 29.20
C LEU A 455 -7.17 18.92 29.64
N ARG A 456 -8.24 18.99 30.44
CA ARG A 456 -9.01 17.81 30.86
C ARG A 456 -9.71 17.12 29.69
N VAL A 457 -10.14 17.89 28.69
CA VAL A 457 -10.78 17.35 27.47
C VAL A 457 -9.74 16.69 26.58
N LEU A 458 -8.57 17.32 26.45
CA LEU A 458 -7.44 16.78 25.70
C LEU A 458 -6.92 15.47 26.33
N ASP A 459 -6.74 15.45 27.65
CA ASP A 459 -6.23 14.30 28.41
C ASP A 459 -7.21 13.11 28.39
N ALA A 460 -8.52 13.39 28.39
CA ALA A 460 -9.55 12.37 28.28
C ALA A 460 -9.73 11.82 26.85
N SER A 461 -9.20 12.49 25.82
CA SER A 461 -9.35 12.04 24.43
C SER A 461 -8.27 11.01 24.06
N PRO A 462 -8.64 9.77 23.70
CA PRO A 462 -7.68 8.75 23.29
C PRO A 462 -6.83 9.16 22.08
N CYS A 463 -7.35 10.04 21.21
CA CYS A 463 -6.66 10.47 20.00
C CYS A 463 -5.42 11.33 20.30
N ILE A 464 -5.46 12.18 21.33
CA ILE A 464 -4.36 13.12 21.62
C ILE A 464 -3.67 12.87 22.97
N ALA A 465 -4.28 12.13 23.89
CA ALA A 465 -3.69 11.81 25.19
C ALA A 465 -2.25 11.25 25.11
N PRO A 466 -1.88 10.38 24.14
CA PRO A 466 -0.49 9.95 23.98
C PRO A 466 0.49 11.10 23.74
N ILE A 467 0.10 12.12 22.95
CA ILE A 467 0.93 13.30 22.71
C ILE A 467 1.05 14.15 23.98
N LEU A 468 -0.02 14.28 24.77
CA LEU A 468 0.01 15.00 26.05
C LEU A 468 0.97 14.37 27.07
N ARG A 469 1.07 13.03 27.08
CA ARG A 469 1.97 12.33 28.01
C ARG A 469 3.44 12.43 27.63
N THR A 470 3.73 12.60 26.34
CA THR A 470 5.10 12.58 25.80
C THR A 470 5.64 13.96 25.47
N SER A 471 4.80 14.99 25.49
CA SER A 471 5.14 16.35 25.07
C SER A 471 4.76 17.39 26.11
N LYS A 472 5.54 18.48 26.18
CA LYS A 472 5.23 19.61 27.07
C LYS A 472 4.14 20.48 26.46
N ILE A 473 3.00 20.56 27.13
CA ILE A 473 1.91 21.46 26.76
C ILE A 473 1.92 22.69 27.68
N THR A 474 1.86 23.89 27.09
CA THR A 474 1.91 25.16 27.84
C THR A 474 0.68 26.00 27.61
N ALA A 475 0.27 26.76 28.62
CA ALA A 475 -0.76 27.79 28.45
C ALA A 475 -0.05 29.11 28.09
N GLU A 476 -0.25 29.57 26.86
CA GLU A 476 0.32 30.83 26.35
C GLU A 476 -0.70 31.95 26.36
N THR A 477 -0.22 33.18 26.59
CA THR A 477 -1.02 34.40 26.52
C THR A 477 -0.30 35.46 25.70
N TRP A 478 -1.02 36.16 24.83
CA TRP A 478 -0.52 37.30 24.06
C TRP A 478 -1.64 38.34 23.93
N TYR A 479 -1.35 39.52 23.38
CA TYR A 479 -2.36 40.56 23.19
C TYR A 479 -2.08 41.41 21.95
N ASP A 480 -3.10 42.13 21.49
CA ASP A 480 -2.94 43.27 20.58
C ASP A 480 -3.44 44.58 21.22
N ASP A 481 -2.82 45.70 20.83
CA ASP A 481 -3.04 47.03 21.43
C ASP A 481 -4.25 47.77 20.84
N ARG A 482 -5.17 47.08 20.15
CA ARG A 482 -6.22 47.72 19.34
C ARG A 482 -7.61 47.69 19.98
N MET A 483 -7.80 48.32 21.14
CA MET A 483 -9.13 48.48 21.73
C MET A 483 -9.43 49.93 22.13
N PRO A 484 -10.66 50.43 21.90
CA PRO A 484 -11.07 51.72 22.46
C PRO A 484 -10.87 51.75 23.98
N ALA A 485 -10.60 52.93 24.52
CA ALA A 485 -10.64 53.11 25.96
C ALA A 485 -12.03 52.77 26.51
N ASN A 486 -12.09 52.32 27.75
CA ASN A 486 -13.38 52.08 28.38
C ASN A 486 -14.15 53.40 28.63
N ARG A 487 -15.36 53.31 29.19
CA ARG A 487 -16.18 54.48 29.51
C ARG A 487 -15.54 55.50 30.49
N TYR A 488 -14.45 55.13 31.15
CA TYR A 488 -13.68 55.96 32.08
C TYR A 488 -12.38 56.51 31.47
N GLY A 489 -12.13 56.25 30.17
CA GLY A 489 -10.90 56.67 29.49
C GLY A 489 -9.69 55.77 29.77
N GLU A 490 -9.88 54.62 30.42
CA GLU A 490 -8.78 53.70 30.71
C GLU A 490 -8.39 52.89 29.46
N PRO A 491 -7.10 52.80 29.11
CA PRO A 491 -6.62 52.01 27.99
C PRO A 491 -6.99 50.53 28.13
N GLN A 492 -7.48 49.94 27.05
CA GLN A 492 -7.83 48.52 26.98
C GLN A 492 -6.93 47.79 25.98
N LYS A 493 -6.80 46.48 26.16
CA LYS A 493 -6.18 45.57 25.21
C LYS A 493 -7.11 44.39 24.93
N ARG A 494 -6.87 43.73 23.81
CA ARG A 494 -7.47 42.43 23.53
C ARG A 494 -6.46 41.35 23.89
N SER A 495 -6.75 40.63 24.97
CA SER A 495 -5.91 39.53 25.46
C SER A 495 -6.38 38.21 24.87
N PHE A 496 -5.43 37.35 24.56
CA PHE A 496 -5.64 36.01 24.04
C PHE A 496 -5.01 34.97 24.96
N ALA A 497 -5.57 33.76 24.96
CA ALA A 497 -4.97 32.61 25.64
C ALA A 497 -5.30 31.29 24.96
N ALA A 498 -4.35 30.36 24.93
CA ALA A 498 -4.52 29.03 24.37
C ALA A 498 -3.56 28.01 24.99
N MET A 499 -3.91 26.72 24.91
CA MET A 499 -2.97 25.63 25.12
C MET A 499 -2.17 25.39 23.85
N THR A 500 -0.85 25.25 24.00
CA THR A 500 0.11 25.17 22.90
C THR A 500 1.03 23.99 23.05
N LEU A 501 1.44 23.47 21.91
CA LEU A 501 2.53 22.52 21.73
C LEU A 501 3.61 23.23 20.92
N ARG A 502 4.84 23.24 21.42
CA ARG A 502 5.97 23.99 20.82
C ARG A 502 7.19 23.11 20.65
N ASP A 503 7.98 23.42 19.62
CA ASP A 503 9.31 22.86 19.39
C ASP A 503 9.36 21.33 19.37
N ARG A 504 8.26 20.69 18.99
CA ARG A 504 8.20 19.22 18.91
C ARG A 504 8.73 18.76 17.56
N LEU A 505 9.72 17.87 17.60
CA LEU A 505 10.30 17.25 16.40
C LEU A 505 9.75 15.85 16.22
N VAL A 506 9.17 15.57 15.06
CA VAL A 506 8.48 14.33 14.74
C VAL A 506 9.03 13.74 13.46
N LYS A 507 9.31 12.44 13.47
CA LYS A 507 9.84 11.70 12.32
C LYS A 507 8.73 10.95 11.59
N ASN A 508 8.92 10.72 10.29
CA ASN A 508 7.95 9.99 9.47
C ASN A 508 8.15 8.46 9.43
N ASP A 509 9.13 7.90 10.15
CA ASP A 509 9.51 6.48 10.05
C ASP A 509 8.35 5.51 10.34
N TRP A 510 7.34 5.91 11.12
CA TRP A 510 6.18 5.06 11.40
C TRP A 510 5.38 4.68 10.15
N SER A 511 5.34 5.55 9.14
CA SER A 511 4.71 5.23 7.86
C SER A 511 5.35 4.02 7.16
N ARG A 512 6.64 3.74 7.40
CA ARG A 512 7.35 2.55 6.88
C ARG A 512 6.94 1.27 7.60
N VAL A 513 6.53 1.35 8.87
CA VAL A 513 5.92 0.22 9.59
C VAL A 513 4.56 -0.10 8.95
N VAL A 514 3.76 0.93 8.72
CA VAL A 514 2.44 0.81 8.10
C VAL A 514 2.53 0.25 6.67
N LEU A 515 3.53 0.69 5.88
CA LEU A 515 3.84 0.14 4.56
C LEU A 515 4.07 -1.37 4.61
N ARG A 516 4.89 -1.86 5.55
CA ARG A 516 5.17 -3.30 5.73
C ARG A 516 3.91 -4.11 6.04
N VAL A 517 3.00 -3.56 6.85
CA VAL A 517 1.71 -4.20 7.15
C VAL A 517 0.83 -4.34 5.90
N MET A 518 0.83 -3.33 5.02
CA MET A 518 0.11 -3.41 3.75
C MET A 518 0.78 -4.36 2.75
N LEU A 519 2.11 -4.36 2.67
CA LEU A 519 2.87 -5.31 1.84
C LEU A 519 2.56 -6.76 2.24
N ASP A 520 2.60 -7.06 3.54
CA ASP A 520 2.27 -8.39 4.07
C ASP A 520 0.82 -8.81 3.71
N ALA A 521 -0.14 -7.87 3.78
CA ALA A 521 -1.52 -8.12 3.36
C ALA A 521 -1.67 -8.39 1.85
N ALA A 522 -0.99 -7.60 1.03
CA ALA A 522 -1.04 -7.72 -0.42
C ALA A 522 -0.31 -8.98 -0.92
N GLN A 523 0.85 -9.30 -0.34
CA GLN A 523 1.59 -10.53 -0.63
C GLN A 523 0.80 -11.78 -0.26
N GLU A 524 0.07 -11.77 0.86
CA GLU A 524 -0.86 -12.85 1.21
C GLU A 524 -1.97 -13.01 0.15
N ALA A 525 -2.42 -11.92 -0.48
CA ALA A 525 -3.38 -11.94 -1.58
C ALA A 525 -2.78 -12.34 -2.93
N GLY A 526 -1.46 -12.58 -3.01
CA GLY A 526 -0.76 -13.01 -4.22
C GLY A 526 -0.10 -11.89 -5.02
N VAL A 527 -0.04 -10.66 -4.48
CA VAL A 527 0.65 -9.54 -5.11
C VAL A 527 2.17 -9.70 -4.99
N LEU A 528 2.89 -9.47 -6.10
CA LEU A 528 4.34 -9.59 -6.13
C LEU A 528 4.99 -8.22 -5.94
N PHE A 529 5.90 -8.12 -4.97
CA PHE A 529 6.71 -6.95 -4.71
C PHE A 529 8.20 -7.33 -4.73
N TYR A 530 9.07 -6.35 -5.00
CA TYR A 530 10.49 -6.43 -4.68
C TYR A 530 10.70 -6.61 -3.18
N ASN A 531 11.84 -7.18 -2.80
CA ASN A 531 12.17 -7.31 -1.39
C ASN A 531 12.46 -5.92 -0.82
N ILE A 532 11.67 -5.52 0.18
CA ILE A 532 11.78 -4.19 0.79
C ILE A 532 13.13 -3.98 1.50
N GLU A 533 13.77 -5.06 1.94
CA GLU A 533 15.07 -5.00 2.64
C GLU A 533 16.26 -4.75 1.69
N ASP A 534 16.03 -4.72 0.37
CA ASP A 534 17.08 -4.44 -0.62
C ASP A 534 17.28 -2.92 -0.85
N ASP A 535 16.41 -2.06 -0.30
CA ASP A 535 16.45 -0.60 -0.49
C ASP A 535 16.52 0.14 0.87
N ASP A 536 17.59 0.91 1.04
CA ASP A 536 17.91 1.66 2.26
C ASP A 536 16.85 2.70 2.66
N ASN A 537 16.02 3.17 1.71
CA ASN A 537 14.92 4.09 1.98
C ASN A 537 13.89 3.50 2.95
N PHE A 538 13.85 2.17 3.09
CA PHE A 538 12.89 1.47 3.93
C PHE A 538 13.46 1.00 5.27
N ASN A 539 14.73 1.32 5.58
CA ASN A 539 15.34 0.96 6.85
C ASN A 539 14.53 1.52 8.03
N LEU A 540 14.33 0.68 9.04
CA LEU A 540 13.63 1.04 10.27
C LEU A 540 14.65 1.26 11.40
N PRO A 541 14.47 2.32 12.22
CA PRO A 541 15.18 2.43 13.48
C PRO A 541 14.96 1.19 14.36
N VAL A 542 15.98 0.77 15.11
CA VAL A 542 15.90 -0.39 16.02
C VAL A 542 14.75 -0.25 17.03
N SER A 543 14.42 0.98 17.43
CA SER A 543 13.28 1.29 18.30
C SER A 543 11.93 0.89 17.72
N LEU A 544 11.81 0.80 16.39
CA LEU A 544 10.58 0.42 15.69
C LEU A 544 10.52 -1.06 15.32
N SER A 545 11.61 -1.83 15.39
CA SER A 545 11.64 -3.23 14.93
C SER A 545 10.60 -4.10 15.63
N PHE A 546 10.58 -4.12 16.98
CA PHE A 546 9.60 -4.89 17.75
C PHE A 546 8.16 -4.38 17.55
N LEU A 547 7.97 -3.07 17.42
CA LEU A 547 6.67 -2.47 17.16
C LEU A 547 6.14 -2.83 15.77
N CYS A 548 7.04 -2.98 14.79
CA CYS A 548 6.73 -3.42 13.44
C CYS A 548 6.30 -4.88 13.42
N GLU A 549 7.02 -5.77 14.10
CA GLU A 549 6.63 -7.19 14.25
C GLU A 549 5.24 -7.31 14.87
N LYS A 550 4.96 -6.51 15.90
CA LYS A 550 3.65 -6.46 16.53
C LYS A 550 2.57 -5.95 15.56
N ALA A 551 2.82 -4.87 14.83
CA ALA A 551 1.89 -4.34 13.83
C ALA A 551 1.57 -5.37 12.72
N LEU A 552 2.58 -6.12 12.27
CA LEU A 552 2.43 -7.22 11.30
C LEU A 552 1.55 -8.34 11.86
N ALA A 553 1.78 -8.75 13.11
CA ALA A 553 0.96 -9.76 13.79
C ALA A 553 -0.50 -9.30 13.96
N MET A 554 -0.72 -8.02 14.30
CA MET A 554 -2.05 -7.41 14.36
C MET A 554 -2.76 -7.46 13.00
N GLY A 555 -2.04 -7.13 11.92
CA GLY A 555 -2.56 -7.23 10.54
C GLY A 555 -3.00 -8.63 10.16
N LYS A 556 -2.16 -9.64 10.42
CA LYS A 556 -2.47 -11.06 10.18
C LYS A 556 -3.69 -11.52 10.96
N SER A 557 -3.79 -11.11 12.23
CA SER A 557 -4.92 -11.45 13.10
C SER A 557 -6.23 -10.89 12.55
N VAL A 558 -6.27 -9.61 12.19
CA VAL A 558 -7.47 -8.97 11.60
C VAL A 558 -7.88 -9.61 10.29
N ARG A 559 -6.94 -9.92 9.40
CA ARG A 559 -7.23 -10.61 8.13
C ARG A 559 -7.74 -12.04 8.32
N SER A 560 -7.37 -12.68 9.43
CA SER A 560 -7.85 -14.01 9.84
C SER A 560 -9.17 -13.98 10.62
N GLY A 561 -9.79 -12.80 10.79
CA GLY A 561 -11.02 -12.62 11.56
C GLY A 561 -10.82 -12.68 13.08
N GLN A 562 -9.58 -12.62 13.55
CA GLN A 562 -9.22 -12.61 14.97
C GLN A 562 -9.06 -11.18 15.49
N PHE A 563 -9.15 -11.02 16.81
CA PHE A 563 -8.85 -9.74 17.46
C PHE A 563 -7.35 -9.43 17.34
N PRO A 564 -6.95 -8.24 16.83
CA PRO A 564 -5.54 -7.91 16.61
C PRO A 564 -4.69 -7.82 17.88
N GLY A 565 -5.30 -7.65 19.06
CA GLY A 565 -4.60 -7.12 20.22
C GLY A 565 -4.51 -5.59 20.16
N SER A 566 -3.70 -5.01 21.04
CA SER A 566 -3.47 -3.56 21.09
C SER A 566 -2.04 -3.24 21.48
N PHE A 567 -1.58 -2.05 21.11
CA PHE A 567 -0.39 -1.46 21.71
C PHE A 567 -0.70 -1.09 23.17
N SER A 568 0.21 -1.46 24.06
CA SER A 568 0.22 -1.03 25.46
C SER A 568 0.51 0.47 25.54
N GLN A 569 0.22 1.07 26.69
CA GLN A 569 0.46 2.49 26.90
C GLN A 569 1.94 2.87 26.72
N SER A 570 2.88 2.07 27.23
CA SER A 570 4.31 2.33 27.07
C SER A 570 4.76 2.26 25.61
N GLU A 571 4.22 1.33 24.82
CA GLU A 571 4.50 1.28 23.38
C GLU A 571 3.89 2.48 22.65
N LEU A 572 2.65 2.87 22.98
CA LEU A 572 2.02 4.06 22.43
C LEU A 572 2.79 5.33 22.78
N ASP A 573 3.35 5.44 23.98
CA ASP A 573 4.14 6.59 24.40
C ASP A 573 5.49 6.64 23.66
N ILE A 574 6.10 5.49 23.32
CA ILE A 574 7.28 5.44 22.44
C ILE A 574 6.93 5.96 21.04
N ILE A 575 5.82 5.45 20.46
CA ILE A 575 5.41 5.86 19.10
C ILE A 575 5.00 7.35 19.10
N ALA A 576 4.22 7.78 20.10
CA ALA A 576 3.76 9.16 20.25
C ALA A 576 4.86 10.13 20.63
N GLY A 577 5.97 9.68 21.22
CA GLY A 577 7.09 10.56 21.54
C GLY A 577 7.82 11.06 20.31
N GLN A 578 7.90 10.25 19.25
CA GLN A 578 8.79 10.54 18.11
C GLN A 578 8.14 10.44 16.73
N TYR A 579 6.98 9.78 16.60
CA TYR A 579 6.48 9.39 15.27
C TYR A 579 4.99 9.67 15.01
N ILE A 580 4.19 10.02 16.03
CA ILE A 580 2.80 10.44 15.81
C ILE A 580 2.76 11.95 15.62
N HIS A 581 2.36 12.43 14.46
CA HIS A 581 2.13 13.86 14.23
C HIS A 581 0.82 14.31 14.88
N CYS A 582 0.73 15.58 15.28
CA CYS A 582 -0.50 16.20 15.78
C CYS A 582 -1.22 16.91 14.62
N SER A 583 -1.91 16.14 13.78
CA SER A 583 -2.60 16.69 12.59
C SER A 583 -3.71 17.69 12.95
N ALA A 584 -4.43 17.48 14.05
CA ALA A 584 -5.50 18.35 14.48
C ALA A 584 -5.00 19.51 15.35
N ASN A 585 -5.32 20.75 14.96
CA ASN A 585 -4.91 21.96 15.66
C ASN A 585 -5.78 23.17 15.26
N TRP A 586 -5.66 24.23 16.05
CA TRP A 586 -6.34 25.51 15.88
C TRP A 586 -5.39 26.58 15.32
N ASN A 587 -4.46 26.21 14.44
CA ASN A 587 -3.61 27.19 13.77
C ASN A 587 -4.41 27.96 12.71
N ALA A 588 -4.86 29.16 13.07
CA ALA A 588 -5.22 30.24 12.14
C ALA A 588 -4.43 31.53 12.43
N ILE A 589 -3.50 31.44 13.39
CA ILE A 589 -2.68 32.55 13.89
C ILE A 589 -1.39 32.59 13.08
N VAL A 590 -0.98 33.78 12.66
CA VAL A 590 0.25 33.99 11.90
C VAL A 590 1.39 34.13 12.89
N ALA A 591 2.39 33.25 12.87
CA ALA A 591 3.65 33.53 13.54
C ALA A 591 4.45 34.55 12.70
N ASP A 592 5.10 35.52 13.33
CA ASP A 592 6.08 36.35 12.62
C ASP A 592 7.41 35.60 12.40
N ALA A 593 8.34 36.26 11.70
CA ALA A 593 9.62 35.66 11.31
C ALA A 593 10.48 35.21 12.50
N ASP A 594 10.24 35.77 13.69
CA ASP A 594 10.95 35.44 14.93
C ASP A 594 10.19 34.39 15.78
N GLY A 595 9.07 33.85 15.24
CA GLY A 595 8.26 32.83 15.90
C GLY A 595 7.23 33.38 16.89
N PHE A 596 7.06 34.70 16.99
CA PHE A 596 6.06 35.29 17.88
C PHE A 596 4.66 35.25 17.25
N THR A 597 3.67 34.93 18.07
CA THR A 597 2.28 34.81 17.64
C THR A 597 1.68 36.18 17.33
N ARG A 598 1.32 36.42 16.07
CA ARG A 598 0.61 37.62 15.61
C ARG A 598 -0.81 37.27 15.14
N GLY A 599 -1.77 38.10 15.53
CA GLY A 599 -3.18 37.96 15.14
C GLY A 599 -4.07 37.31 16.21
N GLY A 600 -5.38 37.27 15.92
CA GLY A 600 -6.42 36.80 16.85
C GLY A 600 -7.27 35.67 16.29
N ALA A 601 -8.23 35.20 17.09
CA ALA A 601 -9.18 34.18 16.66
C ALA A 601 -10.03 34.67 15.47
N SER A 602 -9.98 33.96 14.35
CA SER A 602 -10.85 34.25 13.21
C SER A 602 -12.34 34.11 13.57
N ALA A 603 -13.17 34.96 12.97
CA ALA A 603 -14.61 34.95 13.12
C ALA A 603 -15.30 33.73 12.49
N SER A 604 -14.68 33.06 11.50
CA SER A 604 -15.24 31.88 10.83
C SER A 604 -14.45 30.61 11.16
N GLU A 605 -15.08 29.68 11.87
CA GLU A 605 -14.48 28.37 12.20
C GLU A 605 -14.21 27.50 10.97
N VAL A 606 -15.06 27.65 9.93
CA VAL A 606 -15.04 26.78 8.74
C VAL A 606 -13.95 27.18 7.76
N ILE A 607 -13.65 28.47 7.65
CA ILE A 607 -12.72 29.00 6.63
C ILE A 607 -11.30 29.10 7.19
N SER A 608 -11.14 29.35 8.49
CA SER A 608 -9.83 29.75 9.04
C SER A 608 -9.07 28.63 9.75
N PHE A 609 -9.73 27.56 10.20
CA PHE A 609 -9.07 26.45 10.90
C PHE A 609 -9.23 25.14 10.12
N VAL A 610 -8.50 25.01 9.01
CA VAL A 610 -8.58 23.85 8.10
C VAL A 610 -8.30 22.52 8.83
N ASN A 611 -7.40 22.55 9.82
CA ASN A 611 -6.99 21.40 10.61
C ASN A 611 -7.70 21.31 11.97
N ARG A 612 -8.83 22.01 12.17
CA ARG A 612 -9.50 21.96 13.48
C ARG A 612 -9.90 20.53 13.87
N PRO A 613 -9.79 20.17 15.15
CA PRO A 613 -10.32 18.90 15.65
C PRO A 613 -11.84 18.84 15.47
N ASP A 614 -12.35 17.63 15.31
CA ASP A 614 -13.77 17.33 15.47
C ASP A 614 -14.16 17.46 16.96
N LYS A 615 -15.46 17.41 17.25
CA LYS A 615 -15.98 17.59 18.62
C LYS A 615 -15.33 16.57 19.56
N GLN A 616 -14.86 17.07 20.71
CA GLN A 616 -14.18 16.27 21.75
C GLN A 616 -12.93 15.51 21.25
N TRP A 617 -12.30 15.97 20.17
CA TRP A 617 -11.12 15.31 19.60
C TRP A 617 -11.39 13.85 19.20
N ARG A 618 -12.64 13.56 18.81
CA ARG A 618 -13.06 12.23 18.36
C ARG A 618 -13.46 12.30 16.89
N ARG A 619 -12.76 11.53 16.06
CA ARG A 619 -13.04 11.43 14.63
C ARG A 619 -14.47 10.99 14.36
N THR A 620 -15.12 11.63 13.40
CA THR A 620 -16.34 11.08 12.80
C THR A 620 -16.01 9.90 11.89
N GLU A 621 -16.73 8.80 12.05
CA GLU A 621 -16.62 7.59 11.24
C GLU A 621 -17.98 7.25 10.62
N TYR A 622 -17.97 6.88 9.33
CA TYR A 622 -19.12 6.41 8.59
C TYR A 622 -18.90 4.95 8.19
N ASN A 623 -19.89 4.09 8.42
CA ASN A 623 -19.86 2.72 7.89
C ASN A 623 -20.19 2.68 6.39
N MET A 624 -20.19 1.48 5.81
CA MET A 624 -20.50 1.29 4.38
C MET A 624 -21.94 1.65 3.98
N ASP A 625 -22.87 1.83 4.93
CA ASP A 625 -24.23 2.33 4.67
C ASP A 625 -24.32 3.87 4.78
N GLY A 626 -23.19 4.56 4.96
CA GLY A 626 -23.15 6.01 5.16
C GLY A 626 -23.69 6.47 6.51
N LYS A 627 -23.85 5.56 7.48
CA LYS A 627 -24.32 5.90 8.83
C LYS A 627 -23.14 6.20 9.75
N LYS A 628 -23.29 7.26 10.54
CA LYS A 628 -22.30 7.64 11.56
C LYS A 628 -22.24 6.56 12.65
N CYS A 629 -21.02 6.13 13.00
CA CYS A 629 -20.73 5.09 13.98
C CYS A 629 -20.16 5.64 15.30
#